data_AF-W4PHL7-F1
#
_entry.id   AF-W4PHL7-F1
#
_cell.length_a   1.000
_cell.length_b   1.000
_cell.length_c   1.000
_cell.angle_alpha   90.00
_cell.angle_beta   90.00
_cell.angle_gamma   90.00
#
_symmetry.space_group_name_H-M   'P 1'
#
loop_
_entity.id
_entity.type
_entity.pdbx_description
1 polymer ?
#
loop_
_entity_poly.entity_id
_entity_poly.type
_entity_poly.pdbx_seq_one_letter_code
_entity_poly.pdbx_strand_id
1 'polypeptide(L)'
;MYADEHLFPTLGIGVLAGKPGELSDPNAIFVSRALASKVAGSGNPADAVGKVLYADRKTPFNIRGVFEDMGDNTDIAFDAVIPMAVLWNAGRGGWGYDISYRSIVRFRNPSSGVKAVEGRLPDMLKRYIPDFGKKTGKNITFAFHPLERMHFDNSAVRTMIVVMSVLAFGILLVAAFNYVLISVSSLAKRAKAIGVHKCSGATDGDVLRMFLMEAFFILLVSLGLVALLMWQFRDFIEDMASARLSSLFTWQTVWAPALAVGLVFALAGVLPALLFASVPVTQVFKRYSERKTSWKRPLLFIQFAGMAFVSGFLVFVLWQYRMVMTKDVGYNPDRVVTCWFKFGGGHDNAAAFFRNLPMVESYGAANQLICSGYSGDTFDAGDNRKVDTRIEWVDPGFVSMMGIRLLKGRDVAAEGEILVSEEFVRQAGWTGDPIGRQVSYYDGSKMTVAGVVPDYSIRSAYESQLPIMLIATRVDASLSEAERAF
;
A
#
# COMPACT_ATOMS: atom_id res chain seq x y z
N MET A 1 17.14 -3.10 -2.73
CA MET A 1 16.74 -4.29 -1.95
C MET A 1 17.95 -5.21 -1.77
N TYR A 2 17.91 -6.12 -0.79
CA TYR A 2 18.90 -7.21 -0.67
C TYR A 2 18.28 -8.52 -1.18
N ALA A 3 19.03 -9.30 -1.94
CA ALA A 3 18.56 -10.60 -2.44
C ALA A 3 19.70 -11.56 -2.78
N ASP A 4 19.39 -12.85 -2.86
CA ASP A 4 20.32 -13.88 -3.31
C ASP A 4 20.41 -13.93 -4.85
N GLU A 5 21.36 -14.73 -5.34
CA GLU A 5 21.62 -14.95 -6.77
C GLU A 5 20.44 -15.60 -7.53
N HIS A 6 19.42 -16.07 -6.83
CA HIS A 6 18.25 -16.73 -7.40
C HIS A 6 17.05 -15.79 -7.58
N LEU A 7 17.16 -14.50 -7.20
CA LEU A 7 16.08 -13.52 -7.34
C LEU A 7 15.48 -13.48 -8.75
N PHE A 8 16.30 -13.18 -9.76
CA PHE A 8 15.87 -13.00 -11.14
C PHE A 8 15.21 -14.26 -11.74
N PRO A 9 15.82 -15.47 -11.68
CA PRO A 9 15.17 -16.67 -12.20
C PRO A 9 13.90 -17.07 -11.42
N THR A 10 13.86 -16.81 -10.11
CA THR A 10 12.70 -17.11 -9.27
C THR A 10 11.51 -16.21 -9.62
N LEU A 11 11.74 -14.90 -9.83
CA LEU A 11 10.69 -13.96 -10.22
C LEU A 11 10.44 -13.94 -11.74
N GLY A 12 11.31 -14.56 -12.54
CA GLY A 12 11.21 -14.54 -14.00
C GLY A 12 11.58 -13.19 -14.61
N ILE A 13 12.39 -12.39 -13.91
CA ILE A 13 12.82 -11.05 -14.35
C ILE A 13 13.98 -11.18 -15.33
N GLY A 14 13.83 -10.56 -16.50
CA GLY A 14 14.86 -10.52 -17.54
C GLY A 14 16.07 -9.68 -17.14
N VAL A 15 17.27 -10.28 -17.16
CA VAL A 15 18.54 -9.55 -17.07
C VAL A 15 18.99 -9.18 -18.49
N LEU A 16 19.06 -7.87 -18.76
CA LEU A 16 19.35 -7.29 -20.07
C LEU A 16 20.86 -7.22 -20.36
N ALA A 17 21.67 -7.03 -19.33
CA ALA A 17 23.12 -6.99 -19.41
C ALA A 17 23.75 -7.58 -18.14
N GLY A 18 24.90 -8.24 -18.26
CA GLY A 18 25.53 -8.97 -17.15
C GLY A 18 24.98 -10.40 -16.98
N LYS A 19 25.50 -11.12 -15.99
CA LYS A 19 25.08 -12.50 -15.68
C LYS A 19 24.37 -12.54 -14.33
N PRO A 20 23.14 -13.09 -14.20
CA PRO A 20 22.41 -13.13 -12.94
C PRO A 20 23.20 -13.70 -11.76
N GLY A 21 24.04 -14.71 -12.01
CA GLY A 21 24.88 -15.34 -10.98
C GLY A 21 25.96 -14.44 -10.38
N GLU A 22 26.30 -13.30 -11.01
CA GLU A 22 27.24 -12.34 -10.42
C GLU A 22 26.65 -11.60 -9.20
N LEU A 23 25.35 -11.74 -8.93
CA LEU A 23 24.72 -11.21 -7.73
C LEU A 23 25.22 -11.91 -6.43
N SER A 24 26.04 -12.96 -6.53
CA SER A 24 26.73 -13.56 -5.37
C SER A 24 27.97 -12.78 -4.92
N ASP A 25 28.56 -11.91 -5.76
CA ASP A 25 29.73 -11.09 -5.40
C ASP A 25 29.30 -9.97 -4.44
N PRO A 26 29.82 -9.88 -3.21
CA PRO A 26 29.42 -8.87 -2.23
C PRO A 26 29.66 -7.43 -2.67
N ASN A 27 30.48 -7.18 -3.71
CA ASN A 27 30.69 -5.86 -4.28
C ASN A 27 29.80 -5.56 -5.49
N ALA A 28 28.92 -6.49 -5.88
CA ALA A 28 28.03 -6.30 -7.01
C ALA A 28 26.81 -5.45 -6.64
N ILE A 29 26.27 -4.75 -7.65
CA ILE A 29 24.91 -4.23 -7.62
C ILE A 29 24.27 -4.45 -8.98
N PHE A 30 23.01 -4.83 -8.98
CA PHE A 30 22.19 -4.89 -10.18
C PHE A 30 21.21 -3.73 -10.16
N VAL A 31 20.97 -3.10 -11.30
CA VAL A 31 20.12 -1.91 -11.40
C VAL A 31 19.06 -2.07 -12.49
N SER A 32 17.90 -1.43 -12.32
CA SER A 32 16.85 -1.39 -13.34
C SER A 32 17.35 -0.67 -14.60
N ARG A 33 16.73 -0.92 -15.75
CA ARG A 33 17.05 -0.25 -17.01
C ARG A 33 16.95 1.28 -16.88
N ALA A 34 15.91 1.76 -16.19
CA ALA A 34 15.71 3.19 -15.93
C ALA A 34 16.83 3.79 -15.09
N LEU A 35 17.26 3.10 -14.02
CA LEU A 35 18.38 3.56 -13.19
C LEU A 35 19.71 3.48 -13.94
N ALA A 36 19.95 2.40 -14.66
CA ALA A 36 21.13 2.23 -15.52
C ALA A 36 21.24 3.36 -16.55
N SER A 37 20.14 3.76 -17.18
CA SER A 37 20.13 4.85 -18.17
C SER A 37 20.57 6.19 -17.57
N LYS A 38 20.17 6.49 -16.33
CA LYS A 38 20.60 7.68 -15.60
C LYS A 38 22.09 7.66 -15.27
N VAL A 39 22.65 6.48 -14.99
CA VAL A 39 24.07 6.29 -14.63
C VAL A 39 24.96 6.17 -15.87
N ALA A 40 24.46 5.61 -16.96
CA ALA A 40 25.20 5.39 -18.20
C ALA A 40 25.60 6.71 -18.87
N GLY A 41 24.70 7.71 -18.87
CA GLY A 41 24.91 9.01 -19.53
C GLY A 41 24.90 8.96 -21.07
N SER A 42 25.15 7.79 -21.67
CA SER A 42 25.18 7.53 -23.12
C SER A 42 23.83 7.09 -23.72
N GLY A 43 22.78 6.94 -22.89
CA GLY A 43 21.46 6.47 -23.32
C GLY A 43 21.34 4.95 -23.53
N ASN A 44 22.45 4.20 -23.62
CA ASN A 44 22.44 2.74 -23.61
C ASN A 44 22.60 2.21 -22.16
N PRO A 45 21.60 1.52 -21.60
CA PRO A 45 21.65 0.98 -20.24
C PRO A 45 22.84 0.03 -20.01
N ALA A 46 23.27 -0.73 -21.03
CA ALA A 46 24.36 -1.70 -20.90
C ALA A 46 25.71 -1.03 -20.55
N ASP A 47 25.90 0.23 -20.92
CA ASP A 47 27.13 0.99 -20.64
C ASP A 47 27.26 1.38 -19.15
N ALA A 48 26.22 1.15 -18.35
CA ALA A 48 26.30 1.28 -16.90
C ALA A 48 27.10 0.14 -16.26
N VAL A 49 27.22 -1.02 -16.91
CA VAL A 49 27.95 -2.18 -16.38
C VAL A 49 29.44 -1.83 -16.25
N GLY A 50 30.02 -2.14 -15.09
CA GLY A 50 31.39 -1.81 -14.73
C GLY A 50 31.57 -0.43 -14.08
N LYS A 51 30.54 0.43 -14.07
CA LYS A 51 30.58 1.67 -13.30
C LYS A 51 30.34 1.40 -11.80
N VAL A 52 30.76 2.35 -10.97
CA VAL A 52 30.58 2.30 -9.51
C VAL A 52 29.37 3.14 -9.11
N LEU A 53 28.48 2.55 -8.31
CA LEU A 53 27.40 3.25 -7.63
C LEU A 53 27.66 3.24 -6.12
N TYR A 54 27.50 4.38 -5.47
CA TYR A 54 27.67 4.47 -4.01
C TYR A 54 26.31 4.35 -3.32
N ALA A 55 26.12 3.29 -2.54
CA ALA A 55 25.01 3.20 -1.60
C ALA A 55 25.27 4.13 -0.41
N ASP A 56 24.28 4.95 -0.07
CA ASP A 56 24.33 5.96 1.00
C ASP A 56 25.57 6.87 0.98
N ARG A 57 26.11 7.10 -0.24
CA ARG A 57 27.33 7.87 -0.51
C ARG A 57 28.60 7.34 0.19
N LYS A 58 28.55 6.13 0.74
CA LYS A 58 29.64 5.54 1.54
C LYS A 58 30.16 4.25 0.92
N THR A 59 29.25 3.35 0.57
CA THR A 59 29.63 1.98 0.20
C THR A 59 29.64 1.85 -1.33
N PRO A 60 30.82 1.67 -1.95
CA PRO A 60 30.91 1.51 -3.39
C PRO A 60 30.45 0.11 -3.80
N PHE A 61 29.62 0.04 -4.83
CA PHE A 61 29.23 -1.20 -5.49
C PHE A 61 29.48 -1.09 -7.00
N ASN A 62 29.99 -2.16 -7.59
CA ASN A 62 30.18 -2.27 -9.04
C ASN A 62 28.90 -2.74 -9.70
N ILE A 63 28.42 -2.00 -10.69
CA ILE A 63 27.26 -2.42 -11.48
C ILE A 63 27.66 -3.65 -12.29
N ARG A 64 27.13 -4.82 -11.91
CA ARG A 64 27.43 -6.11 -12.57
C ARG A 64 26.34 -6.56 -13.53
N GLY A 65 25.16 -5.95 -13.45
CA GLY A 65 24.11 -6.23 -14.40
C GLY A 65 23.00 -5.19 -14.39
N VAL A 66 22.23 -5.23 -15.46
CA VAL A 66 21.06 -4.40 -15.68
C VAL A 66 19.87 -5.31 -15.93
N PHE A 67 18.82 -5.16 -15.14
CA PHE A 67 17.58 -5.91 -15.30
C PHE A 67 16.47 -5.04 -15.89
N GLU A 68 15.41 -5.67 -16.41
CA GLU A 68 14.25 -4.96 -16.94
C GLU A 68 13.55 -4.12 -15.88
N ASP A 69 12.87 -3.05 -16.31
CA ASP A 69 12.10 -2.24 -15.37
C ASP A 69 10.94 -3.05 -14.81
N MET A 70 10.73 -2.94 -13.50
CA MET A 70 9.58 -3.55 -12.84
C MET A 70 8.30 -2.91 -13.38
N GLY A 71 7.30 -3.73 -13.71
CA GLY A 71 6.00 -3.23 -14.16
C GLY A 71 5.26 -2.49 -13.05
N ASP A 72 4.34 -1.59 -13.43
CA ASP A 72 3.56 -0.79 -12.47
C ASP A 72 2.67 -1.65 -11.55
N ASN A 73 2.35 -2.89 -11.95
CA ASN A 73 1.49 -3.81 -11.20
C ASN A 73 2.33 -4.88 -10.46
N THR A 74 3.11 -4.46 -9.45
CA THR A 74 3.91 -5.36 -8.61
C THR A 74 3.89 -4.94 -7.14
N ASP A 75 3.78 -5.92 -6.24
CA ASP A 75 3.93 -5.70 -4.79
C ASP A 75 5.38 -5.67 -4.33
N ILE A 76 6.33 -6.00 -5.21
CA ILE A 76 7.76 -6.08 -4.92
C ILE A 76 8.51 -5.21 -5.92
N ALA A 77 8.32 -3.90 -5.84
CA ALA A 77 9.02 -2.94 -6.69
C ALA A 77 10.43 -2.64 -6.15
N PHE A 78 11.42 -2.60 -7.05
CA PHE A 78 12.79 -2.23 -6.72
C PHE A 78 13.56 -1.76 -7.96
N ASP A 79 14.45 -0.80 -7.78
CA ASP A 79 15.33 -0.28 -8.83
C ASP A 79 16.79 -0.75 -8.71
N ALA A 80 17.16 -1.30 -7.55
CA ALA A 80 18.50 -1.78 -7.29
C ALA A 80 18.48 -3.01 -6.39
N VAL A 81 19.38 -3.96 -6.66
CA VAL A 81 19.54 -5.21 -5.92
C VAL A 81 20.99 -5.34 -5.47
N ILE A 82 21.17 -5.46 -4.17
CA ILE A 82 22.45 -5.70 -3.49
C ILE A 82 22.48 -7.17 -3.06
N PRO A 83 23.62 -7.86 -3.19
CA PRO A 83 23.81 -9.23 -2.74
C PRO A 83 23.44 -9.41 -1.27
N MET A 84 22.71 -10.47 -0.96
CA MET A 84 22.48 -10.87 0.42
C MET A 84 23.77 -11.32 1.11
N ALA A 85 24.82 -11.68 0.33
CA ALA A 85 26.18 -11.93 0.82
C ALA A 85 26.75 -10.79 1.69
N VAL A 86 26.35 -9.54 1.42
CA VAL A 86 26.73 -8.38 2.27
C VAL A 86 26.23 -8.57 3.70
N LEU A 87 24.99 -9.06 3.87
CA LEU A 87 24.40 -9.32 5.18
C LEU A 87 25.04 -10.52 5.87
N TRP A 88 25.38 -11.57 5.12
CA TRP A 88 26.13 -12.72 5.67
C TRP A 88 27.51 -12.31 6.16
N ASN A 89 28.25 -11.52 5.39
CA ASN A 89 29.58 -11.04 5.79
C ASN A 89 29.52 -10.13 7.03
N ALA A 90 28.41 -9.41 7.20
CA ALA A 90 28.14 -8.59 8.38
C ALA A 90 27.64 -9.40 9.60
N GLY A 91 27.53 -10.72 9.50
CA GLY A 91 26.98 -11.57 10.57
C GLY A 91 25.48 -11.37 10.82
N ARG A 92 24.75 -10.76 9.87
CA ARG A 92 23.30 -10.53 9.93
C ARG A 92 22.51 -11.51 9.07
N GLY A 93 23.19 -12.26 8.20
CA GLY A 93 22.58 -13.29 7.35
C GLY A 93 22.42 -14.63 8.07
N GLY A 94 21.36 -15.37 7.73
CA GLY A 94 21.12 -16.72 8.22
C GLY A 94 19.94 -16.84 9.19
N TRP A 95 19.70 -18.07 9.64
CA TRP A 95 18.61 -18.40 10.55
C TRP A 95 19.01 -18.13 12.01
N GLY A 96 18.15 -17.45 12.77
CA GLY A 96 18.39 -17.15 14.19
C GLY A 96 19.16 -15.86 14.47
N TYR A 97 19.37 -15.03 13.43
CA TYR A 97 19.89 -13.67 13.55
C TYR A 97 18.75 -12.63 13.55
N ASP A 98 19.12 -11.38 13.85
CA ASP A 98 18.27 -10.21 14.11
C ASP A 98 17.22 -9.86 13.01
N ILE A 99 17.40 -10.34 11.76
CA ILE A 99 16.56 -9.91 10.63
C ILE A 99 15.64 -11.03 10.13
N SER A 100 14.35 -10.71 9.99
CA SER A 100 13.39 -11.55 9.26
C SER A 100 13.46 -11.28 7.76
N TYR A 101 13.84 -12.30 6.97
CA TYR A 101 13.91 -12.21 5.51
C TYR A 101 12.63 -12.74 4.85
N ARG A 102 12.16 -12.04 3.82
CA ARG A 102 11.09 -12.56 2.95
C ARG A 102 11.67 -13.66 2.05
N SER A 103 11.20 -14.89 2.24
CA SER A 103 11.60 -16.03 1.42
C SER A 103 10.60 -16.29 0.31
N ILE A 104 11.05 -16.30 -0.95
CA ILE A 104 10.21 -16.56 -2.12
C ILE A 104 10.71 -17.85 -2.79
N VAL A 105 9.79 -18.78 -3.06
CA VAL A 105 10.12 -20.07 -3.65
C VAL A 105 9.24 -20.32 -4.87
N ARG A 106 9.86 -20.63 -6.02
CA ARG A 106 9.15 -21.01 -7.24
C ARG A 106 9.07 -22.52 -7.38
N PHE A 107 7.86 -23.06 -7.28
CA PHE A 107 7.61 -24.49 -7.43
C PHE A 107 7.40 -24.88 -8.89
N ARG A 108 8.05 -25.96 -9.37
CA ARG A 108 7.79 -26.52 -10.71
C ARG A 108 6.39 -27.12 -10.84
N ASN A 109 5.90 -27.75 -9.77
CA ASN A 109 4.53 -28.27 -9.66
C ASN A 109 3.90 -27.71 -8.37
N PRO A 110 3.17 -26.58 -8.46
CA PRO A 110 2.57 -25.94 -7.29
C PRO A 110 1.60 -26.86 -6.52
N SER A 111 0.80 -27.66 -7.23
CA SER A 111 -0.29 -28.43 -6.62
C SER A 111 0.18 -29.57 -5.72
N SER A 112 1.30 -30.22 -6.06
CA SER A 112 1.88 -31.31 -5.25
C SER A 112 3.11 -30.87 -4.45
N GLY A 113 3.90 -29.93 -4.97
CA GLY A 113 5.17 -29.51 -4.39
C GLY A 113 5.02 -28.71 -3.11
N VAL A 114 4.02 -27.81 -3.01
CA VAL A 114 3.84 -26.95 -1.83
C VAL A 114 3.60 -27.79 -0.58
N LYS A 115 2.56 -28.64 -0.59
CA LYS A 115 2.22 -29.49 0.56
C LYS A 115 3.36 -30.46 0.93
N ALA A 116 4.06 -30.99 -0.07
CA ALA A 116 5.17 -31.90 0.16
C ALA A 116 6.36 -31.20 0.85
N VAL A 117 6.64 -29.94 0.50
CA VAL A 117 7.69 -29.15 1.17
C VAL A 117 7.23 -28.70 2.56
N GLU A 118 6.00 -28.22 2.71
CA GLU A 118 5.42 -27.86 4.02
C GLU A 118 5.51 -29.00 5.03
N GLY A 119 5.20 -30.23 4.61
CA GLY A 119 5.32 -31.41 5.49
C GLY A 119 6.76 -31.74 5.89
N ARG A 120 7.77 -31.30 5.12
CA ARG A 120 9.20 -31.56 5.39
C ARG A 120 9.90 -30.40 6.10
N LEU A 121 9.31 -29.21 6.13
CA LEU A 121 9.87 -28.03 6.78
C LEU A 121 10.19 -28.27 8.26
N PRO A 122 9.33 -28.91 9.08
CA PRO A 122 9.66 -29.16 10.49
C PRO A 122 10.96 -29.95 10.67
N ASP A 123 11.19 -30.98 9.86
CA ASP A 123 12.40 -31.81 9.97
C ASP A 123 13.64 -31.07 9.44
N MET A 124 13.48 -30.27 8.39
CA MET A 124 14.53 -29.39 7.90
C MET A 124 14.96 -28.39 8.98
N LEU A 125 14.00 -27.75 9.64
CA LEU A 125 14.27 -26.75 10.67
C LEU A 125 14.92 -27.38 11.90
N LYS A 126 14.46 -28.56 12.35
CA LYS A 126 15.14 -29.32 13.42
C LYS A 126 16.59 -29.66 13.08
N ARG A 127 16.88 -29.95 11.81
CA ARG A 127 18.23 -30.30 11.35
C ARG A 127 19.16 -29.10 11.33
N TYR A 128 18.70 -27.93 10.88
CA TYR A 128 19.56 -26.75 10.68
C TYR A 128 19.49 -25.72 11.81
N ILE A 129 18.49 -25.81 12.68
CA ILE A 129 18.31 -24.94 13.83
C ILE A 129 18.10 -25.84 15.07
N PRO A 130 19.19 -26.30 15.71
CA PRO A 130 19.10 -27.02 16.97
C PRO A 130 18.31 -26.17 17.97
N ASP A 131 17.29 -26.75 18.61
CA ASP A 131 16.33 -26.10 19.54
C ASP A 131 15.23 -25.22 18.93
N PHE A 132 15.02 -25.30 17.61
CA PHE A 132 13.85 -24.71 16.96
C PHE A 132 12.54 -25.20 17.59
N GLY A 133 11.72 -24.27 18.09
CA GLY A 133 10.45 -24.56 18.78
C GLY A 133 10.56 -24.88 20.28
N LYS A 134 11.75 -25.24 20.81
CA LYS A 134 11.93 -25.43 22.26
C LYS A 134 11.95 -24.10 23.03
N LYS A 135 12.51 -23.04 22.44
CA LYS A 135 12.60 -21.70 23.07
C LYS A 135 11.25 -21.00 23.24
N THR A 136 10.31 -21.24 22.31
CA THR A 136 9.00 -20.57 22.29
C THR A 136 7.88 -21.42 22.90
N GLY A 137 8.09 -22.74 23.10
CA GLY A 137 7.05 -23.66 23.59
C GLY A 137 5.83 -23.77 22.65
N LYS A 138 5.93 -23.23 21.43
CA LYS A 138 4.85 -23.16 20.44
C LYS A 138 5.19 -24.08 19.26
N ASN A 139 4.20 -24.84 18.78
CA ASN A 139 4.30 -25.55 17.51
C ASN A 139 4.30 -24.52 16.36
N ILE A 140 5.48 -24.14 15.88
CA ILE A 140 5.60 -23.22 14.74
C ILE A 140 5.31 -24.01 13.46
N THR A 141 4.25 -23.63 12.78
CA THR A 141 3.85 -24.21 11.48
C THR A 141 4.22 -23.22 10.38
N PHE A 142 4.88 -23.70 9.33
CA PHE A 142 5.20 -22.89 8.16
C PHE A 142 4.23 -23.24 7.05
N ALA A 143 3.72 -22.20 6.37
CA ALA A 143 2.88 -22.34 5.20
C ALA A 143 3.39 -21.40 4.11
N PHE A 144 3.30 -21.83 2.86
CA PHE A 144 3.56 -20.97 1.72
C PHE A 144 2.30 -20.22 1.34
N HIS A 145 2.41 -18.90 1.23
CA HIS A 145 1.35 -18.06 0.71
C HIS A 145 1.60 -17.79 -0.78
N PRO A 146 0.63 -18.07 -1.68
CA PRO A 146 0.78 -17.75 -3.10
C PRO A 146 1.01 -16.26 -3.30
N LEU A 147 2.06 -15.90 -4.05
CA LEU A 147 2.43 -14.50 -4.28
C LEU A 147 1.30 -13.72 -4.97
N GLU A 148 0.58 -14.35 -5.90
CA GLU A 148 -0.59 -13.78 -6.60
C GLU A 148 -1.73 -13.36 -5.67
N ARG A 149 -1.82 -13.96 -4.47
CA ARG A 149 -2.85 -13.64 -3.48
C ARG A 149 -2.41 -12.59 -2.48
N MET A 150 -1.12 -12.28 -2.40
CA MET A 150 -0.57 -11.36 -1.41
C MET A 150 -1.29 -10.00 -1.44
N HIS A 151 -1.54 -9.46 -2.64
CA HIS A 151 -2.29 -8.23 -2.83
C HIS A 151 -3.77 -8.35 -2.39
N PHE A 152 -4.46 -9.39 -2.85
CA PHE A 152 -5.92 -9.56 -2.68
C PHE A 152 -6.35 -10.12 -1.31
N ASP A 153 -5.45 -10.77 -0.60
CA ASP A 153 -5.66 -11.26 0.76
C ASP A 153 -5.55 -10.13 1.79
N ASN A 154 -4.96 -8.99 1.42
CA ASN A 154 -5.01 -7.80 2.23
C ASN A 154 -6.46 -7.28 2.33
N SER A 155 -7.01 -7.28 3.55
CA SER A 155 -8.39 -6.87 3.82
C SER A 155 -8.66 -5.41 3.44
N ALA A 156 -7.66 -4.53 3.60
CA ALA A 156 -7.76 -3.13 3.21
C ALA A 156 -7.87 -2.99 1.68
N VAL A 157 -7.06 -3.73 0.93
CA VAL A 157 -7.12 -3.75 -0.54
C VAL A 157 -8.46 -4.29 -1.02
N ARG A 158 -8.95 -5.39 -0.45
CA ARG A 158 -10.25 -5.95 -0.81
C ARG A 158 -11.40 -4.97 -0.56
N THR A 159 -11.38 -4.31 0.60
CA THR A 159 -12.37 -3.29 0.95
C THR A 159 -12.28 -2.11 -0.02
N MET A 160 -11.08 -1.65 -0.34
CA MET A 160 -10.83 -0.60 -1.31
C MET A 160 -11.38 -0.96 -2.69
N ILE A 161 -11.12 -2.18 -3.20
CA ILE A 161 -11.62 -2.65 -4.49
C ILE A 161 -13.16 -2.63 -4.52
N VAL A 162 -13.81 -3.14 -3.47
CA VAL A 162 -15.28 -3.17 -3.37
C VAL A 162 -15.84 -1.75 -3.35
N VAL A 163 -15.30 -0.89 -2.49
CA VAL A 163 -15.74 0.51 -2.35
C VAL A 163 -15.56 1.28 -3.65
N MET A 164 -14.39 1.19 -4.28
CA MET A 164 -14.11 1.84 -5.56
C MET A 164 -14.98 1.29 -6.69
N SER A 165 -15.25 -0.02 -6.72
CA SER A 165 -16.12 -0.63 -7.74
C SER A 165 -17.58 -0.19 -7.59
N VAL A 166 -18.08 -0.14 -6.35
CA VAL A 166 -19.44 0.35 -6.06
C VAL A 166 -19.57 1.82 -6.43
N LEU A 167 -18.56 2.63 -6.10
CA LEU A 167 -18.53 4.05 -6.44
C LEU A 167 -18.48 4.26 -7.97
N ALA A 168 -17.56 3.57 -8.66
CA ALA A 168 -17.41 3.67 -10.11
C ALA A 168 -18.70 3.24 -10.83
N PHE A 169 -19.29 2.11 -10.44
CA PHE A 169 -20.55 1.63 -11.01
C PHE A 169 -21.71 2.57 -10.68
N GLY A 170 -21.78 3.09 -9.46
CA GLY A 170 -22.81 4.05 -9.03
C GLY A 170 -22.78 5.33 -9.85
N ILE A 171 -21.60 5.95 -10.01
CA ILE A 171 -21.42 7.16 -10.81
C ILE A 171 -21.78 6.90 -12.28
N LEU A 172 -21.31 5.77 -12.84
CA LEU A 172 -21.59 5.38 -14.22
C LEU A 172 -23.09 5.23 -14.48
N LEU A 173 -23.80 4.56 -13.57
CA LEU A 173 -25.23 4.32 -13.68
C LEU A 173 -26.04 5.62 -13.53
N VAL A 174 -25.67 6.51 -12.61
CA VAL A 174 -26.29 7.84 -12.48
C VAL A 174 -26.13 8.65 -13.76
N ALA A 175 -24.91 8.68 -14.33
CA ALA A 175 -24.63 9.39 -15.58
C ALA A 175 -25.40 8.79 -16.77
N ALA A 176 -25.39 7.46 -16.92
CA ALA A 176 -26.09 6.76 -18.00
C ALA A 176 -27.61 6.98 -17.90
N PHE A 177 -28.20 6.85 -16.71
CA PHE A 177 -29.62 7.09 -16.53
C PHE A 177 -30.02 8.55 -16.71
N ASN A 178 -29.16 9.50 -16.36
CA ASN A 178 -29.39 10.91 -16.68
C ASN A 178 -29.51 11.11 -18.19
N TYR A 179 -28.61 10.51 -18.98
CA TYR A 179 -28.69 10.56 -20.43
C TYR A 179 -29.96 9.89 -20.96
N VAL A 180 -30.31 8.69 -20.46
CA VAL A 180 -31.56 8.00 -20.84
C VAL A 180 -32.78 8.88 -20.56
N LEU A 181 -32.82 9.55 -19.40
CA LEU A 181 -33.92 10.45 -19.05
C LEU A 181 -34.03 11.62 -20.03
N ILE A 182 -32.91 12.27 -20.38
CA ILE A 182 -32.87 13.36 -21.35
C ILE A 182 -33.34 12.86 -22.72
N SER A 183 -32.80 11.74 -23.18
CA SER A 183 -33.11 11.14 -24.48
C SER A 183 -34.60 10.77 -24.57
N VAL A 184 -35.14 10.02 -23.61
CA VAL A 184 -36.54 9.61 -23.64
C VAL A 184 -37.49 10.78 -23.34
N SER A 185 -37.05 11.82 -22.61
CA SER A 185 -37.84 13.06 -22.49
C SER A 185 -37.97 13.80 -23.83
N SER A 186 -37.00 13.65 -24.73
CA SER A 186 -37.09 14.17 -26.10
C SER A 186 -38.01 13.34 -27.01
N LEU A 187 -38.49 12.16 -26.56
CA LEU A 187 -39.34 11.26 -27.33
C LEU A 187 -40.58 11.94 -27.88
N ALA A 188 -41.28 12.74 -27.08
CA ALA A 188 -42.49 13.43 -27.54
C ALA A 188 -42.22 14.40 -28.70
N LYS A 189 -41.05 15.06 -28.71
CA LYS A 189 -40.64 15.96 -29.80
C LYS A 189 -40.25 15.19 -31.05
N ARG A 190 -39.54 14.07 -30.88
CA ARG A 190 -39.01 13.25 -31.98
C ARG A 190 -40.04 12.25 -32.56
N ALA A 191 -41.08 11.89 -31.81
CA ALA A 191 -42.12 10.95 -32.23
C ALA A 191 -42.84 11.38 -33.52
N LYS A 192 -43.07 12.69 -33.71
CA LYS A 192 -43.66 13.22 -34.94
C LYS A 192 -42.77 12.94 -36.15
N ALA A 193 -41.46 13.19 -36.03
CA ALA A 193 -40.50 12.94 -37.11
C ALA A 193 -40.42 11.44 -37.45
N ILE A 194 -40.34 10.57 -36.44
CA ILE A 194 -40.34 9.11 -36.62
C ILE A 194 -41.58 8.65 -37.37
N GLY A 195 -42.74 9.15 -36.97
CA GLY A 195 -43.99 8.80 -37.62
C GLY A 195 -44.06 9.27 -39.09
N VAL A 196 -43.49 10.44 -39.43
CA VAL A 196 -43.35 10.87 -40.84
C VAL A 196 -42.45 9.91 -41.63
N HIS A 197 -41.32 9.49 -41.07
CA HIS A 197 -40.44 8.51 -41.72
C HIS A 197 -41.13 7.15 -41.93
N LYS A 198 -41.89 6.65 -40.94
CA LYS A 198 -42.64 5.41 -41.08
C LYS A 198 -43.78 5.52 -42.11
N CYS A 199 -44.50 6.64 -42.15
CA CYS A 199 -45.47 6.92 -43.23
C CYS A 199 -44.82 6.96 -44.61
N SER A 200 -43.54 7.31 -44.68
CA SER A 200 -42.75 7.36 -45.92
C SER A 200 -42.08 6.01 -46.27
N GLY A 201 -42.38 4.93 -45.52
CA GLY A 201 -41.90 3.58 -45.79
C GLY A 201 -40.75 3.08 -44.91
N ALA A 202 -40.29 3.84 -43.91
CA ALA A 202 -39.25 3.36 -43.00
C ALA A 202 -39.75 2.24 -42.08
N THR A 203 -38.97 1.17 -41.95
CA THR A 203 -39.26 0.07 -41.02
C THR A 203 -38.78 0.41 -39.60
N ASP A 204 -39.20 -0.39 -38.61
CA ASP A 204 -38.72 -0.24 -37.23
C ASP A 204 -37.19 -0.43 -37.13
N GLY A 205 -36.61 -1.27 -37.99
CA GLY A 205 -35.16 -1.49 -38.09
C GLY A 205 -34.42 -0.27 -38.64
N ASP A 206 -34.99 0.44 -39.60
CA ASP A 206 -34.40 1.67 -40.16
C ASP A 206 -34.36 2.79 -39.11
N VAL A 207 -35.46 2.92 -38.34
CA VAL A 207 -35.54 3.87 -37.22
C VAL A 207 -34.53 3.50 -36.14
N LEU A 208 -34.45 2.22 -35.76
CA LEU A 208 -33.48 1.74 -34.77
C LEU A 208 -32.04 2.06 -35.21
N ARG A 209 -31.68 1.76 -36.46
CA ARG A 209 -30.34 2.02 -37.02
C ARG A 209 -30.02 3.51 -37.01
N MET A 210 -30.97 4.37 -37.38
CA MET A 210 -30.78 5.82 -37.37
C MET A 210 -30.40 6.34 -35.97
N PHE A 211 -31.14 5.94 -34.94
CA PHE A 211 -30.87 6.36 -33.56
C PHE A 211 -29.60 5.74 -32.98
N LEU A 212 -29.29 4.48 -33.32
CA LEU A 212 -28.02 3.85 -32.93
C LEU A 212 -26.83 4.57 -33.54
N MET A 213 -26.93 5.01 -34.80
CA MET A 213 -25.88 5.82 -35.45
C MET A 213 -25.73 7.18 -34.77
N GLU A 214 -26.83 7.87 -34.44
CA GLU A 214 -26.77 9.13 -33.68
C GLU A 214 -26.07 8.93 -32.33
N ALA A 215 -26.46 7.91 -31.57
CA ALA A 215 -25.82 7.58 -30.29
C ALA A 215 -24.34 7.21 -30.45
N PHE A 216 -23.99 6.50 -31.51
CA PHE A 216 -22.60 6.15 -31.82
C PHE A 216 -21.75 7.39 -32.15
N PHE A 217 -22.28 8.34 -32.92
CA PHE A 217 -21.58 9.61 -33.19
C PHE A 217 -21.38 10.44 -31.91
N ILE A 218 -22.40 10.53 -31.04
CA ILE A 218 -22.28 11.19 -29.75
C ILE A 218 -21.21 10.51 -28.89
N LEU A 219 -21.18 9.18 -28.87
CA LEU A 219 -20.16 8.41 -28.15
C LEU A 219 -18.77 8.70 -28.70
N LEU A 220 -18.59 8.73 -30.03
CA LEU A 220 -17.29 9.00 -30.66
C LEU A 220 -16.78 10.40 -30.31
N VAL A 221 -17.63 11.42 -30.36
CA VAL A 221 -17.29 12.78 -29.93
C VAL A 221 -16.94 12.81 -28.44
N SER A 222 -17.71 12.08 -27.61
CA SER A 222 -17.45 11.99 -26.16
C SER A 222 -16.10 11.31 -25.87
N LEU A 223 -15.76 10.25 -26.60
CA LEU A 223 -14.45 9.59 -26.48
C LEU A 223 -13.31 10.51 -26.90
N GLY A 224 -13.49 11.32 -27.94
CA GLY A 224 -12.53 12.36 -28.33
C GLY A 224 -12.32 13.40 -27.22
N LEU A 225 -13.41 13.85 -26.58
CA LEU A 225 -13.33 14.75 -25.43
C LEU A 225 -12.66 14.10 -24.22
N VAL A 226 -12.96 12.83 -23.92
CA VAL A 226 -12.29 12.08 -22.85
C VAL A 226 -10.80 11.96 -23.13
N ALA A 227 -10.39 11.63 -24.36
CA ALA A 227 -8.98 11.57 -24.73
C ALA A 227 -8.27 12.93 -24.57
N LEU A 228 -8.94 14.03 -24.97
CA LEU A 228 -8.41 15.39 -24.77
C LEU A 228 -8.25 15.73 -23.29
N LEU A 229 -9.24 15.42 -22.45
CA LEU A 229 -9.18 15.65 -21.00
C LEU A 229 -8.09 14.79 -20.34
N MET A 230 -7.97 13.53 -20.74
CA MET A 230 -6.92 12.63 -20.26
C MET A 230 -5.52 13.13 -20.62
N TRP A 231 -5.35 13.70 -21.81
CA TRP A 231 -4.08 14.31 -22.21
C TRP A 231 -3.78 15.60 -21.44
N GLN A 232 -4.78 16.48 -21.29
CA GLN A 232 -4.61 17.78 -20.62
C GLN A 232 -4.39 17.67 -19.10
N PHE A 233 -5.04 16.69 -18.45
CA PHE A 233 -4.99 16.48 -17.01
C PHE A 233 -4.21 15.22 -16.63
N ARG A 234 -3.33 14.75 -17.51
CA ARG A 234 -2.58 13.50 -17.31
C ARG A 234 -1.87 13.47 -15.96
N ASP A 235 -1.02 14.45 -15.68
CA ASP A 235 -0.19 14.47 -14.47
C ASP A 235 -1.06 14.50 -13.21
N PHE A 236 -2.12 15.32 -13.21
CA PHE A 236 -3.08 15.38 -12.11
C PHE A 236 -3.77 14.03 -11.86
N ILE A 237 -4.18 13.33 -12.92
CA ILE A 237 -4.82 12.01 -12.81
C ILE A 237 -3.82 10.96 -12.34
N GLU A 238 -2.60 10.94 -12.91
CA GLU A 238 -1.56 9.97 -12.55
C GLU A 238 -1.10 10.15 -11.10
N ASP A 239 -0.95 11.38 -10.63
CA ASP A 239 -0.61 11.70 -9.24
C ASP A 239 -1.75 11.28 -8.28
N MET A 240 -3.00 11.66 -8.60
CA MET A 240 -4.15 11.34 -7.76
C MET A 240 -4.43 9.84 -7.70
N ALA A 241 -4.27 9.13 -8.81
CA ALA A 241 -4.45 7.68 -8.88
C ALA A 241 -3.21 6.89 -8.40
N SER A 242 -2.06 7.56 -8.25
CA SER A 242 -0.75 6.94 -8.03
C SER A 242 -0.46 5.81 -9.03
N ALA A 243 -0.93 5.98 -10.27
CA ALA A 243 -0.86 4.97 -11.31
C ALA A 243 -0.74 5.63 -12.69
N ARG A 244 0.09 5.04 -13.58
CA ARG A 244 0.25 5.56 -14.94
C ARG A 244 -1.00 5.30 -15.77
N LEU A 245 -1.39 6.28 -16.56
CA LEU A 245 -2.59 6.18 -17.37
C LEU A 245 -2.43 5.18 -18.52
N SER A 246 -1.21 5.03 -19.03
CA SER A 246 -0.85 4.02 -20.03
C SER A 246 -1.14 2.59 -19.57
N SER A 247 -1.09 2.33 -18.26
CA SER A 247 -1.31 0.99 -17.69
C SER A 247 -2.76 0.52 -17.82
N LEU A 248 -3.72 1.43 -18.06
CA LEU A 248 -5.12 1.09 -18.39
C LEU A 248 -5.29 0.56 -19.82
N PHE A 249 -4.36 0.86 -20.72
CA PHE A 249 -4.45 0.54 -22.15
C PHE A 249 -3.53 -0.61 -22.57
N THR A 250 -3.05 -1.39 -21.60
CA THR A 250 -2.27 -2.61 -21.87
C THR A 250 -3.21 -3.74 -22.29
N TRP A 251 -2.72 -4.72 -23.05
CA TRP A 251 -3.51 -5.88 -23.51
C TRP A 251 -4.27 -6.61 -22.37
N GLN A 252 -3.67 -6.64 -21.18
CA GLN A 252 -4.23 -7.30 -20.00
C GLN A 252 -5.37 -6.50 -19.34
N THR A 253 -5.44 -5.18 -19.57
CA THR A 253 -6.32 -4.25 -18.83
C THR A 253 -7.32 -3.52 -19.71
N VAL A 254 -7.08 -3.43 -21.03
CA VAL A 254 -7.92 -2.71 -22.01
C VAL A 254 -9.37 -3.18 -22.06
N TRP A 255 -9.64 -4.42 -21.62
CA TRP A 255 -11.01 -4.94 -21.53
C TRP A 255 -11.88 -4.13 -20.57
N ALA A 256 -11.32 -3.56 -19.51
CA ALA A 256 -12.07 -2.80 -18.51
C ALA A 256 -12.64 -1.46 -19.05
N PRO A 257 -11.83 -0.56 -19.66
CA PRO A 257 -12.38 0.63 -20.31
C PRO A 257 -13.28 0.27 -21.50
N ALA A 258 -12.97 -0.78 -22.26
CA ALA A 258 -13.84 -1.25 -23.35
C ALA A 258 -15.21 -1.70 -22.82
N LEU A 259 -15.24 -2.42 -21.70
CA LEU A 259 -16.48 -2.83 -21.03
C LEU A 259 -17.27 -1.62 -20.52
N ALA A 260 -16.61 -0.62 -19.94
CA ALA A 260 -17.27 0.60 -19.48
C ALA A 260 -17.93 1.36 -20.64
N VAL A 261 -17.21 1.55 -21.76
CA VAL A 261 -17.74 2.18 -22.98
C VAL A 261 -18.89 1.37 -23.56
N GLY A 262 -18.74 0.05 -23.62
CA GLY A 262 -19.80 -0.86 -24.09
C GLY A 262 -21.06 -0.80 -23.23
N LEU A 263 -20.91 -0.74 -21.90
CA LEU A 263 -22.03 -0.63 -20.96
C LEU A 263 -22.74 0.73 -21.11
N VAL A 264 -22.00 1.83 -21.25
CA VAL A 264 -22.59 3.14 -21.53
C VAL A 264 -23.33 3.13 -22.85
N PHE A 265 -22.75 2.57 -23.91
CA PHE A 265 -23.43 2.49 -25.21
C PHE A 265 -24.71 1.65 -25.16
N ALA A 266 -24.68 0.51 -24.45
CA ALA A 266 -25.84 -0.35 -24.27
C ALA A 266 -26.96 0.36 -23.49
N LEU A 267 -26.63 1.01 -22.37
CA LEU A 267 -27.61 1.67 -21.52
C LEU A 267 -28.11 3.00 -22.12
N ALA A 268 -27.20 3.83 -22.61
CA ALA A 268 -27.50 5.18 -23.08
C ALA A 268 -27.93 5.22 -24.55
N GLY A 269 -27.41 4.33 -25.40
CA GLY A 269 -27.71 4.29 -26.84
C GLY A 269 -28.83 3.31 -27.18
N VAL A 270 -28.65 2.04 -26.83
CA VAL A 270 -29.57 0.96 -27.27
C VAL A 270 -30.93 1.08 -26.61
N LEU A 271 -31.00 1.34 -25.30
CA LEU A 271 -32.29 1.41 -24.58
C LEU A 271 -33.22 2.50 -25.16
N PRO A 272 -32.81 3.77 -25.34
CA PRO A 272 -33.69 4.75 -25.97
C PRO A 272 -34.02 4.37 -27.42
N ALA A 273 -33.05 3.89 -28.21
CA ALA A 273 -33.27 3.56 -29.62
C ALA A 273 -34.36 2.49 -29.80
N LEU A 274 -34.41 1.48 -28.93
CA LEU A 274 -35.49 0.48 -28.91
C LEU A 274 -36.85 1.10 -28.57
N LEU A 275 -36.90 2.03 -27.61
CA LEU A 275 -38.13 2.76 -27.27
C LEU A 275 -38.62 3.61 -28.46
N PHE A 276 -37.71 4.30 -29.16
CA PHE A 276 -38.03 5.07 -30.37
C PHE A 276 -38.53 4.19 -31.53
N ALA A 277 -37.93 3.03 -31.73
CA ALA A 277 -38.34 2.09 -32.79
C ALA A 277 -39.77 1.58 -32.58
N SER A 278 -40.20 1.37 -31.34
CA SER A 278 -41.56 0.90 -31.02
C SER A 278 -42.69 1.95 -31.17
N VAL A 279 -42.37 3.18 -31.58
CA VAL A 279 -43.37 4.26 -31.69
C VAL A 279 -44.37 3.96 -32.83
N PRO A 280 -45.69 3.86 -32.57
CA PRO A 280 -46.67 3.58 -33.59
C PRO A 280 -46.95 4.79 -34.49
N VAL A 281 -47.22 4.52 -35.76
CA VAL A 281 -47.47 5.52 -36.82
C VAL A 281 -48.67 6.44 -36.52
N THR A 282 -49.64 5.94 -35.75
CA THR A 282 -50.85 6.68 -35.34
C THR A 282 -50.56 7.93 -34.51
N GLN A 283 -49.34 8.07 -33.97
CA GLN A 283 -48.90 9.25 -33.22
C GLN A 283 -48.64 10.49 -34.08
N VAL A 284 -48.56 10.36 -35.41
CA VAL A 284 -48.50 11.53 -36.33
C VAL A 284 -49.81 12.30 -36.31
N PHE A 285 -50.93 11.59 -36.14
CA PHE A 285 -52.28 12.11 -36.33
C PHE A 285 -53.00 12.47 -35.03
N LYS A 286 -52.52 11.96 -33.88
CA LYS A 286 -52.99 12.35 -32.55
C LYS A 286 -51.93 13.21 -31.89
N ARG A 287 -52.31 14.39 -31.37
CA ARG A 287 -51.44 15.19 -30.48
C ARG A 287 -50.98 14.23 -29.38
N TYR A 288 -49.68 13.94 -29.31
CA TYR A 288 -49.12 13.12 -28.25
C TYR A 288 -49.39 13.86 -26.95
N SER A 289 -50.53 13.59 -26.32
CA SER A 289 -50.78 13.99 -24.96
C SER A 289 -49.66 13.35 -24.18
N GLU A 290 -48.86 14.15 -23.47
CA GLU A 290 -47.89 13.64 -22.51
C GLU A 290 -48.65 12.72 -21.56
N ARG A 291 -48.73 11.43 -21.90
CA ARG A 291 -49.29 10.42 -21.05
C ARG A 291 -48.40 10.48 -19.83
N LYS A 292 -48.88 11.03 -18.70
CA LYS A 292 -48.14 11.22 -17.45
C LYS A 292 -47.21 10.03 -17.27
N THR A 293 -45.95 10.17 -17.67
CA THR A 293 -45.10 9.02 -17.93
C THR A 293 -44.58 8.58 -16.58
N SER A 294 -45.35 7.72 -15.91
CA SER A 294 -45.02 7.21 -14.58
C SER A 294 -43.63 6.58 -14.56
N TRP A 295 -43.12 6.06 -15.68
CA TRP A 295 -41.76 5.51 -15.82
C TRP A 295 -40.62 6.53 -15.59
N LYS A 296 -40.87 7.83 -15.80
CA LYS A 296 -39.88 8.88 -15.48
C LYS A 296 -39.64 9.01 -13.98
N ARG A 297 -40.65 8.74 -13.16
CA ARG A 297 -40.58 8.90 -11.70
C ARG A 297 -39.62 7.90 -11.05
N PRO A 298 -39.66 6.59 -11.37
CA PRO A 298 -38.63 5.63 -10.94
C PRO A 298 -37.23 6.02 -11.42
N LEU A 299 -37.07 6.46 -12.68
CA LEU A 299 -35.75 6.82 -13.21
C LEU A 299 -35.16 8.04 -12.49
N LEU A 300 -35.99 9.08 -12.27
CA LEU A 300 -35.63 10.25 -11.47
C LEU A 300 -35.31 9.86 -10.02
N PHE A 301 -36.10 8.97 -9.42
CA PHE A 301 -35.85 8.49 -8.06
C PHE A 301 -34.48 7.81 -7.96
N ILE A 302 -34.14 6.91 -8.90
CA ILE A 302 -32.84 6.23 -8.92
C ILE A 302 -31.70 7.24 -9.09
N GLN A 303 -31.86 8.25 -9.95
CA GLN A 303 -30.85 9.30 -10.13
C GLN A 303 -30.63 10.12 -8.86
N PHE A 304 -31.71 10.61 -8.23
CA PHE A 304 -31.59 11.38 -6.99
C PHE A 304 -31.04 10.52 -5.85
N ALA A 305 -31.45 9.24 -5.76
CA ALA A 305 -30.90 8.30 -4.80
C ALA A 305 -29.40 8.05 -5.03
N GLY A 306 -28.98 7.86 -6.29
CA GLY A 306 -27.57 7.69 -6.66
C GLY A 306 -26.73 8.94 -6.40
N MET A 307 -27.26 10.14 -6.69
CA MET A 307 -26.58 11.41 -6.38
C MET A 307 -26.47 11.63 -4.86
N ALA A 308 -27.53 11.35 -4.12
CA ALA A 308 -27.51 11.38 -2.66
C ALA A 308 -26.51 10.36 -2.09
N PHE A 309 -26.42 9.17 -2.69
CA PHE A 309 -25.43 8.15 -2.32
C PHE A 309 -24.00 8.64 -2.55
N VAL A 310 -23.66 9.13 -3.74
CA VAL A 310 -22.30 9.64 -4.05
C VAL A 310 -21.94 10.83 -3.15
N SER A 311 -22.89 11.75 -2.94
CA SER A 311 -22.67 12.93 -2.08
C SER A 311 -22.51 12.55 -0.62
N GLY A 312 -23.37 11.65 -0.11
CA GLY A 312 -23.29 11.12 1.24
C GLY A 312 -22.00 10.33 1.47
N PHE A 313 -21.57 9.56 0.47
CA PHE A 313 -20.28 8.85 0.50
C PHE A 313 -19.10 9.83 0.59
N LEU A 314 -19.11 10.93 -0.19
CA LEU A 314 -18.10 11.98 -0.08
C LEU A 314 -18.06 12.59 1.34
N VAL A 315 -19.22 12.95 1.89
CA VAL A 315 -19.31 13.50 3.26
C VAL A 315 -18.78 12.48 4.29
N PHE A 316 -19.11 11.21 4.12
CA PHE A 316 -18.64 10.14 4.98
C PHE A 316 -17.12 9.97 4.92
N VAL A 317 -16.52 9.98 3.72
CA VAL A 317 -15.06 9.92 3.53
C VAL A 317 -14.39 11.14 4.15
N LEU A 318 -14.93 12.35 3.93
CA LEU A 318 -14.40 13.57 4.55
C LEU A 318 -14.50 13.53 6.08
N TRP A 319 -15.56 12.94 6.62
CA TRP A 319 -15.72 12.76 8.05
C TRP A 319 -14.73 11.74 8.61
N GLN A 320 -14.52 10.61 7.93
CA GLN A 320 -13.47 9.64 8.29
C GLN A 320 -12.09 10.27 8.23
N TYR A 321 -11.78 11.01 7.17
CA TYR A 321 -10.51 11.74 7.04
C TYR A 321 -10.30 12.69 8.21
N ARG A 322 -11.31 13.50 8.55
CA ARG A 322 -11.24 14.39 9.71
C ARG A 322 -11.04 13.60 11.00
N MET A 323 -11.78 12.51 11.20
CA MET A 323 -11.63 11.66 12.39
C MET A 323 -10.22 11.11 12.52
N VAL A 324 -9.60 10.64 11.44
CA VAL A 324 -8.21 10.15 11.45
C VAL A 324 -7.22 11.28 11.73
N MET A 325 -7.41 12.45 11.12
CA MET A 325 -6.52 13.61 11.29
C MET A 325 -6.63 14.30 12.65
N THR A 326 -7.76 14.17 13.36
CA THR A 326 -7.98 14.78 14.68
C THR A 326 -8.00 13.77 15.82
N LYS A 327 -7.77 12.49 15.54
CA LYS A 327 -7.74 11.46 16.58
C LYS A 327 -6.52 11.68 17.45
N ASP A 328 -6.71 11.63 18.77
CA ASP A 328 -5.61 11.56 19.71
C ASP A 328 -4.87 10.23 19.51
N VAL A 329 -3.61 10.33 19.06
CA VAL A 329 -2.75 9.17 18.82
C VAL A 329 -1.91 8.80 20.03
N GLY A 330 -1.98 9.55 21.14
CA GLY A 330 -1.23 9.31 22.39
C GLY A 330 0.16 9.95 22.45
N TYR A 331 0.55 10.67 21.40
CA TYR A 331 1.76 11.48 21.31
C TYR A 331 1.46 12.72 20.45
N ASN A 332 2.35 13.71 20.46
CA ASN A 332 2.20 14.94 19.67
C ASN A 332 3.03 14.89 18.38
N PRO A 333 2.41 14.70 17.19
CA PRO A 333 3.11 14.76 15.92
C PRO A 333 3.29 16.20 15.38
N ASP A 334 2.63 17.19 15.98
CA ASP A 334 2.62 18.55 15.43
C ASP A 334 4.01 19.18 15.48
N ARG A 335 4.43 19.77 14.35
CA ARG A 335 5.74 20.42 14.19
C ARG A 335 6.96 19.53 14.47
N VAL A 336 6.78 18.20 14.46
CA VAL A 336 7.90 17.26 14.59
C VAL A 336 8.58 17.08 13.24
N VAL A 337 9.89 17.38 13.19
CA VAL A 337 10.74 17.13 12.03
C VAL A 337 11.63 15.95 12.33
N THR A 338 11.65 14.96 11.44
CA THR A 338 12.47 13.75 11.60
C THR A 338 13.55 13.72 10.53
N CYS A 339 14.72 13.20 10.89
CA CYS A 339 15.81 13.00 9.94
C CYS A 339 16.56 11.72 10.27
N TRP A 340 16.98 11.02 9.22
CA TRP A 340 17.84 9.84 9.31
C TRP A 340 19.26 10.28 8.99
N PHE A 341 19.90 10.97 9.94
CA PHE A 341 21.24 11.53 9.71
C PHE A 341 22.18 11.20 10.87
N LYS A 342 23.32 10.60 10.53
CA LYS A 342 24.43 10.37 11.47
C LYS A 342 25.25 11.65 11.58
N PHE A 343 25.11 12.38 12.68
CA PHE A 343 25.97 13.52 12.98
C PHE A 343 27.33 13.00 13.47
N GLY A 344 28.42 13.48 12.87
CA GLY A 344 29.76 13.13 13.32
C GLY A 344 30.00 13.59 14.75
N GLY A 345 30.73 12.79 15.53
CA GLY A 345 31.16 13.17 16.88
C GLY A 345 30.33 12.61 18.04
N GLY A 346 29.37 11.72 17.81
CA GLY A 346 28.63 11.06 18.87
C GLY A 346 27.31 11.76 19.26
N HIS A 347 26.49 11.04 20.02
CA HIS A 347 25.10 11.36 20.32
C HIS A 347 24.96 12.74 20.98
N ASP A 348 25.84 13.03 21.92
CA ASP A 348 25.80 14.26 22.70
C ASP A 348 26.11 15.50 21.84
N ASN A 349 26.94 15.35 20.79
CA ASN A 349 27.23 16.43 19.85
C ASN A 349 26.03 16.71 18.94
N ALA A 350 25.31 15.67 18.50
CA ALA A 350 24.08 15.82 17.74
C ALA A 350 23.00 16.54 18.57
N ALA A 351 22.78 16.06 19.79
CA ALA A 351 21.83 16.64 20.72
C ALA A 351 22.15 18.12 21.02
N ALA A 352 23.43 18.44 21.27
CA ALA A 352 23.88 19.81 21.49
C ALA A 352 23.69 20.70 20.26
N PHE A 353 24.04 20.22 19.06
CA PHE A 353 23.85 20.96 17.82
C PHE A 353 22.39 21.35 17.61
N PHE A 354 21.47 20.38 17.70
CA PHE A 354 20.06 20.64 17.48
C PHE A 354 19.45 21.51 18.57
N ARG A 355 19.76 21.27 19.85
CA ARG A 355 19.24 22.10 20.96
C ARG A 355 19.72 23.56 20.88
N ASN A 356 20.84 23.83 20.21
CA ASN A 356 21.36 25.18 20.00
C ASN A 356 20.73 25.92 18.82
N LEU A 357 19.92 25.26 17.98
CA LEU A 357 19.22 25.92 16.89
C LEU A 357 17.99 26.67 17.45
N PRO A 358 17.85 28.00 17.22
CA PRO A 358 16.75 28.79 17.80
C PRO A 358 15.33 28.36 17.39
N MET A 359 15.19 27.50 16.39
CA MET A 359 13.93 26.98 15.86
C MET A 359 13.57 25.62 16.47
N VAL A 360 14.47 25.01 17.24
CA VAL A 360 14.30 23.69 17.86
C VAL A 360 13.91 23.89 19.31
N GLU A 361 12.69 23.49 19.65
CA GLU A 361 12.17 23.57 21.03
C GLU A 361 12.67 22.40 21.89
N SER A 362 12.80 21.22 21.29
CA SER A 362 13.26 20.00 21.97
C SER A 362 13.92 19.04 20.98
N TYR A 363 14.74 18.14 21.51
CA TYR A 363 15.43 17.09 20.75
C TYR A 363 15.23 15.76 21.46
N GLY A 364 14.90 14.74 20.68
CA GLY A 364 14.90 13.35 21.08
C GLY A 364 15.32 12.49 19.89
N ALA A 365 15.88 11.33 20.19
CA ALA A 365 16.38 10.36 19.22
C ALA A 365 15.73 9.00 19.48
N ALA A 366 15.40 8.31 18.39
CA ALA A 366 14.90 6.95 18.44
C ALA A 366 15.42 6.17 17.23
N ASN A 367 15.48 4.85 17.35
CA ASN A 367 15.90 3.99 16.24
C ASN A 367 14.85 3.92 15.12
N GLN A 368 13.58 4.17 15.43
CA GLN A 368 12.51 4.23 14.44
C GLN A 368 11.54 5.37 14.70
N LEU A 369 10.75 5.69 13.67
CA LEU A 369 9.62 6.59 13.81
C LEU A 369 8.59 5.95 14.76
N ILE A 370 8.11 6.72 15.74
CA ILE A 370 7.10 6.28 16.71
C ILE A 370 5.83 5.71 16.06
N CYS A 371 5.47 6.26 14.89
CA CYS A 371 4.29 5.87 14.12
C CYS A 371 4.56 4.70 13.16
N SER A 372 5.83 4.44 12.82
CA SER A 372 6.19 3.24 12.08
C SER A 372 5.99 2.03 12.98
N GLY A 373 5.89 0.83 12.41
CA GLY A 373 5.79 -0.36 13.22
C GLY A 373 6.55 -1.48 12.58
N TYR A 374 7.77 -1.78 13.02
CA TYR A 374 8.49 -2.99 12.64
C TYR A 374 9.69 -3.24 13.56
N SER A 375 9.41 -3.67 14.79
CA SER A 375 10.18 -4.70 15.51
C SER A 375 9.48 -4.99 16.84
N GLY A 376 9.40 -6.26 17.22
CA GLY A 376 8.84 -6.69 18.49
C GLY A 376 9.45 -8.02 18.88
N ASP A 377 9.53 -8.26 20.18
CA ASP A 377 10.13 -9.47 20.71
C ASP A 377 9.37 -9.94 21.96
N THR A 378 9.69 -11.15 22.39
CA THR A 378 9.11 -11.78 23.57
C THR A 378 10.00 -11.50 24.78
N PHE A 379 9.44 -10.84 25.78
CA PHE A 379 10.12 -10.58 27.05
C PHE A 379 9.51 -11.38 28.19
N ASP A 380 10.36 -11.85 29.11
CA ASP A 380 9.92 -12.48 30.35
C ASP A 380 9.60 -11.40 31.38
N ALA A 381 8.31 -11.28 31.72
CA ALA A 381 7.78 -10.30 32.66
C ALA A 381 7.76 -10.82 34.11
N GLY A 382 8.43 -11.95 34.38
CA GLY A 382 8.35 -12.67 35.64
C GLY A 382 7.10 -13.55 35.74
N ASP A 383 6.96 -14.27 36.86
CA ASP A 383 5.79 -15.10 37.16
C ASP A 383 5.44 -16.13 36.07
N ASN A 384 6.45 -16.60 35.33
CA ASN A 384 6.32 -17.50 34.18
C ASN A 384 5.43 -16.94 33.06
N ARG A 385 5.38 -15.61 32.92
CA ARG A 385 4.62 -14.90 31.88
C ARG A 385 5.56 -14.23 30.89
N LYS A 386 5.31 -14.50 29.61
CA LYS A 386 6.00 -13.89 28.49
C LYS A 386 5.05 -12.96 27.76
N VAL A 387 5.53 -11.76 27.45
CA VAL A 387 4.76 -10.73 26.73
C VAL A 387 5.45 -10.46 25.40
N ASP A 388 4.71 -10.66 24.31
CA ASP A 388 5.13 -10.26 22.98
C ASP A 388 4.87 -8.76 22.86
N THR A 389 5.92 -7.95 22.76
CA THR A 389 5.82 -6.48 22.77
C THR A 389 6.61 -5.86 21.65
N ARG A 390 6.08 -4.76 21.13
CA ARG A 390 6.84 -3.86 20.26
C ARG A 390 7.91 -3.18 21.09
N ILE A 391 9.15 -3.23 20.62
CA ILE A 391 10.26 -2.51 21.24
C ILE A 391 10.55 -1.25 20.45
N GLU A 392 10.87 -0.18 21.15
CA GLU A 392 11.56 0.94 20.55
C GLU A 392 12.69 1.48 21.40
N TRP A 393 13.82 1.71 20.75
CA TRP A 393 15.02 2.23 21.40
C TRP A 393 14.98 3.75 21.33
N VAL A 394 15.02 4.39 22.49
CA VAL A 394 14.82 5.83 22.63
C VAL A 394 15.89 6.45 23.51
N ASP A 395 16.27 7.69 23.21
CA ASP A 395 17.15 8.47 24.07
C ASP A 395 16.40 9.03 25.30
N PRO A 396 17.13 9.35 26.39
CA PRO A 396 16.58 10.12 27.48
C PRO A 396 16.10 11.49 26.97
N GLY A 397 14.78 11.71 27.00
CA GLY A 397 14.13 12.94 26.54
C GLY A 397 13.20 12.76 25.34
N PHE A 398 13.27 11.64 24.62
CA PHE A 398 12.36 11.34 23.50
C PHE A 398 10.88 11.39 23.91
N VAL A 399 10.53 10.75 25.02
CA VAL A 399 9.14 10.66 25.51
C VAL A 399 8.59 12.03 25.85
N SER A 400 9.40 12.84 26.51
CA SER A 400 9.09 14.23 26.84
C SER A 400 8.97 15.11 25.58
N MET A 401 9.87 14.98 24.61
CA MET A 401 9.85 15.69 23.33
C MET A 401 8.58 15.37 22.52
N MET A 402 8.19 14.09 22.49
CA MET A 402 6.98 13.62 21.81
C MET A 402 5.70 13.91 22.59
N GLY A 403 5.78 14.54 23.77
CA GLY A 403 4.62 14.88 24.59
C GLY A 403 3.85 13.67 25.12
N ILE A 404 4.51 12.51 25.24
CA ILE A 404 3.90 11.29 25.77
C ILE A 404 3.78 11.45 27.29
N ARG A 405 2.56 11.35 27.81
CA ARG A 405 2.30 11.49 29.24
C ARG A 405 2.74 10.23 29.99
N LEU A 406 3.43 10.39 31.12
CA LEU A 406 3.66 9.27 32.05
C LEU A 406 2.43 9.07 32.95
N LEU A 407 1.96 7.83 33.05
CA LEU A 407 0.88 7.43 33.96
C LEU A 407 1.42 7.13 35.36
N LYS A 408 2.60 6.50 35.44
CA LYS A 408 3.30 6.15 36.68
C LYS A 408 4.81 6.22 36.49
N GLY A 409 5.53 6.40 37.60
CA GLY A 409 6.99 6.41 37.61
C GLY A 409 7.59 7.67 37.00
N ARG A 410 8.73 7.52 36.34
CA ARG A 410 9.49 8.61 35.70
C ARG A 410 9.94 8.21 34.30
N ASP A 411 10.42 9.20 33.55
CA ASP A 411 11.06 8.97 32.26
C ASP A 411 12.37 8.18 32.44
N VAL A 412 12.83 7.57 31.35
CA VAL A 412 14.09 6.84 31.30
C VAL A 412 15.28 7.80 31.39
N ALA A 413 16.27 7.44 32.20
CA ALA A 413 17.45 8.26 32.45
C ALA A 413 18.76 7.55 32.05
N ALA A 414 18.80 6.22 32.12
CA ALA A 414 20.00 5.43 31.89
C ALA A 414 19.69 4.15 31.12
N GLU A 415 20.72 3.57 30.49
CA GLU A 415 20.63 2.28 29.81
C GLU A 415 20.18 1.18 30.79
N GLY A 416 19.35 0.26 30.29
CA GLY A 416 18.73 -0.79 31.11
C GLY A 416 17.44 -0.35 31.82
N GLU A 417 17.01 0.90 31.66
CA GLU A 417 15.67 1.35 32.06
C GLU A 417 14.67 1.24 30.89
N ILE A 418 13.43 0.88 31.22
CA ILE A 418 12.35 0.75 30.24
C ILE A 418 11.10 1.48 30.69
N LEU A 419 10.32 1.95 29.72
CA LEU A 419 8.92 2.34 29.90
C LEU A 419 8.04 1.31 29.24
N VAL A 420 6.97 0.92 29.91
CA VAL A 420 6.02 -0.07 29.40
C VAL A 420 4.63 0.54 29.24
N SER A 421 3.88 0.09 28.25
CA SER A 421 2.51 0.56 28.03
C SER A 421 1.51 -0.07 29.01
N GLU A 422 0.31 0.50 29.12
CA GLU A 422 -0.78 -0.09 29.93
C GLU A 422 -1.11 -1.51 29.48
N GLU A 423 -1.17 -1.73 28.17
CA GLU A 423 -1.42 -3.05 27.58
C GLU A 423 -0.30 -4.05 27.93
N PHE A 424 0.96 -3.62 28.01
CA PHE A 424 2.06 -4.47 28.49
C PHE A 424 1.83 -4.89 29.93
N VAL A 425 1.52 -3.95 30.82
CA VAL A 425 1.24 -4.23 32.24
C VAL A 425 0.05 -5.19 32.38
N ARG A 426 -0.99 -5.02 31.54
CA ARG A 426 -2.17 -5.89 31.50
C ARG A 426 -1.84 -7.31 31.05
N GLN A 427 -1.03 -7.48 30.00
CA GLN A 427 -0.64 -8.80 29.50
C GLN A 427 0.38 -9.50 30.40
N ALA A 428 1.30 -8.76 31.02
CA ALA A 428 2.12 -9.26 32.12
C ALA A 428 1.23 -9.64 33.32
N GLY A 429 0.06 -9.00 33.43
CA GLY A 429 -0.95 -9.12 34.48
C GLY A 429 -0.39 -8.88 35.87
N TRP A 430 0.42 -7.84 35.95
CA TRP A 430 0.87 -7.25 37.20
C TRP A 430 -0.29 -6.47 37.84
N THR A 431 -0.67 -6.84 39.06
CA THR A 431 -1.74 -6.19 39.83
C THR A 431 -1.23 -5.16 40.83
N GLY A 432 0.07 -5.21 41.16
CA GLY A 432 0.76 -4.27 42.05
C GLY A 432 1.44 -3.13 41.31
N ASP A 433 2.33 -2.41 42.01
CA ASP A 433 3.15 -1.38 41.39
C ASP A 433 4.12 -2.01 40.35
N PRO A 434 4.06 -1.60 39.07
CA PRO A 434 4.98 -2.10 38.06
C PRO A 434 6.38 -1.48 38.15
N ILE A 435 6.53 -0.35 38.85
CA ILE A 435 7.81 0.37 38.93
C ILE A 435 8.86 -0.45 39.69
N GLY A 436 10.07 -0.53 39.13
CA GLY A 436 11.19 -1.31 39.68
C GLY A 436 11.17 -2.80 39.36
N ARG A 437 10.12 -3.31 38.69
CA ARG A 437 10.09 -4.70 38.22
C ARG A 437 11.16 -4.94 37.16
N GLN A 438 11.70 -6.15 37.15
CA GLN A 438 12.68 -6.60 36.17
C GLN A 438 11.97 -7.34 35.04
N VAL A 439 12.27 -6.97 33.82
CA VAL A 439 11.85 -7.66 32.60
C VAL A 439 13.12 -8.21 31.94
N SER A 440 13.12 -9.49 31.60
CA SER A 440 14.31 -10.15 31.05
C SER A 440 14.15 -10.47 29.57
N TYR A 441 15.21 -10.27 28.81
CA TYR A 441 15.30 -10.68 27.41
C TYR A 441 15.89 -12.09 27.28
N TYR A 442 15.80 -12.69 26.09
CA TYR A 442 16.21 -14.09 25.89
C TYR A 442 17.72 -14.32 26.07
N ASP A 443 18.53 -13.28 25.94
CA ASP A 443 19.99 -13.30 26.11
C ASP A 443 20.42 -13.19 27.60
N GLY A 444 19.45 -13.05 28.51
CA GLY A 444 19.67 -12.88 29.95
C GLY A 444 19.86 -11.44 30.39
N SER A 445 19.84 -10.47 29.47
CA SER A 445 19.80 -9.05 29.83
C SER A 445 18.52 -8.75 30.60
N LYS A 446 18.66 -7.92 31.65
CA LYS A 446 17.57 -7.53 32.52
C LYS A 446 17.39 -6.02 32.47
N MET A 447 16.14 -5.61 32.36
CA MET A 447 15.74 -4.22 32.26
C MET A 447 14.76 -3.87 33.37
N THR A 448 14.88 -2.67 33.89
CA THR A 448 14.09 -2.19 35.03
C THR A 448 12.99 -1.26 34.55
N VAL A 449 11.75 -1.52 34.96
CA VAL A 449 10.62 -0.63 34.66
C VAL A 449 10.77 0.68 35.42
N ALA A 450 11.05 1.77 34.70
CA ALA A 450 11.17 3.12 35.25
C ALA A 450 9.84 3.87 35.28
N GLY A 451 8.93 3.54 34.35
CA GLY A 451 7.66 4.23 34.18
C GLY A 451 6.65 3.46 33.34
N VAL A 452 5.40 3.93 33.39
CA VAL A 452 4.29 3.42 32.57
C VAL A 452 3.74 4.55 31.72
N VAL A 453 3.56 4.29 30.43
CA VAL A 453 2.97 5.22 29.44
C VAL A 453 1.58 4.72 29.02
N PRO A 454 0.67 5.59 28.58
CA PRO A 454 -0.59 5.15 27.99
C PRO A 454 -0.31 4.38 26.69
N ASP A 455 -1.26 3.54 26.30
CA ASP A 455 -1.22 2.95 24.97
C ASP A 455 -1.40 4.06 23.92
N TYR A 456 -0.59 4.02 22.87
CA TYR A 456 -0.61 4.99 21.79
C TYR A 456 -0.65 4.30 20.43
N SER A 457 -1.28 4.96 19.45
CA SER A 457 -1.57 4.33 18.16
C SER A 457 -0.32 4.20 17.30
N ILE A 458 -0.11 3.00 16.76
CA ILE A 458 0.99 2.68 15.84
C ILE A 458 0.40 2.12 14.55
N ARG A 459 1.02 2.42 13.40
CA ARG A 459 0.56 2.05 12.04
C ARG A 459 -0.79 2.65 11.65
N SER A 460 -1.86 2.20 12.29
CA SER A 460 -3.24 2.51 11.93
C SER A 460 -4.05 2.87 13.16
N ALA A 461 -4.85 3.93 13.01
CA ALA A 461 -5.85 4.31 14.01
C ALA A 461 -6.92 3.23 14.25
N TYR A 462 -7.01 2.21 13.40
CA TYR A 462 -8.03 1.16 13.46
C TYR A 462 -7.52 -0.18 14.01
N GLU A 463 -6.22 -0.32 14.24
CA GLU A 463 -5.65 -1.53 14.83
C GLU A 463 -5.79 -1.50 16.35
N SER A 464 -5.96 -2.69 16.95
CA SER A 464 -5.89 -2.84 18.40
C SER A 464 -4.48 -2.50 18.88
N GLN A 465 -4.37 -1.83 20.02
CA GLN A 465 -3.08 -1.46 20.58
C GLN A 465 -2.32 -2.72 21.00
N LEU A 466 -1.07 -2.83 20.56
CA LEU A 466 -0.15 -3.87 20.97
C LEU A 466 0.63 -3.40 22.21
N PRO A 467 1.13 -4.28 23.08
CA PRO A 467 2.06 -3.91 24.14
C PRO A 467 3.27 -3.17 23.58
N ILE A 468 3.63 -2.04 24.18
CA ILE A 468 4.81 -1.26 23.77
C ILE A 468 5.81 -1.18 24.92
N MET A 469 7.09 -1.31 24.59
CA MET A 469 8.22 -1.13 25.47
C MET A 469 9.20 -0.13 24.86
N LEU A 470 9.45 0.98 25.55
CA LEU A 470 10.47 1.94 25.19
C LEU A 470 11.73 1.63 26.00
N ILE A 471 12.82 1.30 25.32
CA ILE A 471 14.09 0.90 25.92
C ILE A 471 15.08 2.05 25.82
N ALA A 472 15.60 2.47 26.96
CA ALA A 472 16.60 3.52 27.03
C ALA A 472 17.90 3.08 26.37
N THR A 473 18.35 3.82 25.36
CA THR A 473 19.68 3.67 24.78
C THR A 473 20.28 5.04 24.51
N ARG A 474 21.61 5.16 24.57
CA ARG A 474 22.28 6.24 23.86
C ARG A 474 22.45 5.76 22.43
N VAL A 475 21.73 6.37 21.49
CA VAL A 475 21.52 5.89 20.11
C VAL A 475 22.80 5.67 19.27
N ASP A 476 23.99 5.96 19.82
CA ASP A 476 25.29 5.64 19.20
C ASP A 476 26.04 4.44 19.82
N ALA A 477 25.63 3.96 21.00
CA ALA A 477 26.35 2.94 21.76
C ALA A 477 25.94 1.51 21.39
N SER A 478 24.72 1.28 20.91
CA SER A 478 24.11 -0.04 20.74
C SER A 478 24.30 -0.67 19.35
N LEU A 479 24.81 0.08 18.38
CA LEU A 479 25.11 -0.46 17.06
C LEU A 479 26.54 -1.01 17.04
N SER A 480 26.68 -2.32 16.81
CA SER A 480 27.93 -3.02 16.51
C SER A 480 28.71 -2.29 15.40
N GLU A 481 30.03 -2.47 15.30
CA GLU A 481 30.83 -1.87 14.21
C GLU A 481 30.26 -2.18 12.82
N ALA A 482 29.58 -3.33 12.66
CA ALA A 482 28.84 -3.68 11.46
C ALA A 482 27.66 -2.73 11.22
N GLU A 483 26.83 -2.44 12.22
CA GLU A 483 25.71 -1.50 12.12
C GLU A 483 26.15 -0.02 12.01
N ARG A 484 27.37 0.31 12.44
CA ARG A 484 27.97 1.64 12.26
C ARG A 484 28.38 1.91 10.81
N ALA A 485 28.74 0.87 10.05
CA ALA A 485 29.21 0.96 8.67
C ALA A 485 28.08 1.08 7.63
N PHE A 486 26.87 0.61 7.95
CA PHE A 486 25.65 0.77 7.14
C PHE A 486 24.79 1.95 7.63
#